data_AF-A0A7G9FKZ5-F1
#
_entry.id   AF-A0A7G9FKZ5-F1
#
_cell.length_a   1.000
_cell.length_b   1.000
_cell.length_c   1.000
_cell.angle_alpha   90.00
_cell.angle_beta   90.00
_cell.angle_gamma   90.00
#
_symmetry.space_group_name_H-M   'P 1'
#
loop_
_entity.id
_entity.type
_entity.pdbx_description
1 polymer ?
#
loop_
_entity_poly.entity_id
_entity_poly.type
_entity_poly.pdbx_seq_one_letter_code
_entity_poly.pdbx_strand_id
1 'polypeptide(L)'
;MQETWLEQFYNEMDAEKRLDILNTNADKTVNASEIANHSAGKPEEVDAAFIKKLWVARYGKRKPKTDAFVGYLMQLKYIAESGANDIGGQKRKQAVETVSGLCLFDADKRPEAEQEILLSEMTHAFRKFIDVSRNGRGFTSIVFGMGQLSDEGVAKKIAEQISAIAFTAPHMLHMEKEFALLQEAAKRAFREEYPNREHFLKKL
;
A
#
# COMPACT_ATOMS: atom_id res chain seq x y z
N MET A 1 -16.34 -21.25 -1.12
CA MET A 1 -16.83 -19.98 -0.54
C MET A 1 -16.83 -18.98 -1.68
N GLN A 2 -17.90 -18.23 -1.92
CA GLN A 2 -17.87 -17.15 -2.92
C GLN A 2 -16.99 -16.03 -2.37
N GLU A 3 -16.07 -15.53 -3.19
CA GLU A 3 -15.19 -14.42 -2.84
C GLU A 3 -16.03 -13.15 -2.61
N THR A 4 -15.78 -12.44 -1.51
CA THR A 4 -16.48 -11.19 -1.19
C THR A 4 -16.07 -10.08 -2.16
N TRP A 5 -16.90 -9.03 -2.31
CA TRP A 5 -16.53 -7.90 -3.19
C TRP A 5 -15.25 -7.19 -2.72
N LEU A 6 -14.97 -7.22 -1.41
CA LEU A 6 -13.74 -6.68 -0.83
C LEU A 6 -12.51 -7.48 -1.22
N GLU A 7 -12.60 -8.82 -1.15
CA GLU A 7 -11.53 -9.70 -1.60
C GLU A 7 -11.26 -9.48 -3.09
N GLN A 8 -12.31 -9.41 -3.92
CA GLN A 8 -12.18 -9.06 -5.34
C GLN A 8 -11.52 -7.68 -5.53
N PHE A 9 -11.93 -6.68 -4.76
CA PHE A 9 -11.39 -5.32 -4.82
C PHE A 9 -9.91 -5.23 -4.43
N TYR A 10 -9.45 -5.99 -3.45
CA TYR A 10 -8.04 -5.99 -3.03
C TYR A 10 -7.17 -7.01 -3.79
N ASN A 11 -7.78 -7.93 -4.55
CA ASN A 11 -7.07 -8.84 -5.45
C ASN A 11 -6.88 -8.27 -6.87
N GLU A 12 -7.72 -7.33 -7.30
CA GLU A 12 -7.62 -6.69 -8.61
C GLU A 12 -6.50 -5.63 -8.68
N MET A 13 -5.48 -5.89 -9.50
CA MET A 13 -4.29 -5.04 -9.66
C MET A 13 -4.45 -3.98 -10.77
N ASP A 14 -5.45 -4.13 -11.64
CA ASP A 14 -5.81 -3.13 -12.64
C ASP A 14 -6.72 -2.05 -12.02
N ALA A 15 -6.25 -0.80 -12.02
CA ALA A 15 -6.95 0.28 -11.35
C ALA A 15 -8.32 0.61 -11.99
N GLU A 16 -8.51 0.40 -13.30
CA GLU A 16 -9.80 0.66 -13.92
C GLU A 16 -10.83 -0.38 -13.50
N LYS A 17 -10.46 -1.67 -13.56
CA LYS A 17 -11.33 -2.76 -13.10
C LYS A 17 -11.62 -2.66 -11.60
N ARG A 18 -10.62 -2.28 -10.79
CA ARG A 18 -10.76 -2.06 -9.35
C ARG A 18 -11.76 -0.93 -9.06
N LEU A 19 -11.76 0.13 -9.86
CA LEU A 19 -12.76 1.21 -9.78
C LEU A 19 -14.17 0.73 -10.13
N ASP A 20 -14.32 -0.13 -11.13
CA ASP A 20 -15.61 -0.68 -11.52
C ASP A 20 -16.22 -1.54 -10.39
N ILE A 21 -15.38 -2.33 -9.70
CA ILE A 21 -15.79 -3.09 -8.51
C ILE A 21 -16.28 -2.13 -7.41
N LEU A 22 -15.52 -1.07 -7.14
CA LEU A 22 -15.89 -0.08 -6.11
C LEU A 22 -17.23 0.60 -6.43
N ASN A 23 -17.41 1.09 -7.66
CA ASN A 23 -18.63 1.77 -8.07
C ASN A 23 -19.85 0.83 -8.01
N THR A 24 -19.70 -0.39 -8.53
CA THR A 24 -20.78 -1.40 -8.54
C THR A 24 -21.29 -1.74 -7.14
N ASN A 25 -20.42 -1.70 -6.12
CA ASN A 25 -20.80 -2.04 -4.76
C ASN A 25 -21.15 -0.81 -3.90
N ALA A 26 -20.54 0.35 -4.14
CA ALA A 26 -20.93 1.61 -3.51
C ALA A 26 -22.37 2.04 -3.89
N ASP A 27 -22.78 1.80 -5.14
CA ASP A 27 -24.14 2.11 -5.58
C ASP A 27 -25.17 1.17 -4.92
N LYS A 28 -24.77 -0.08 -4.60
CA LYS A 28 -25.62 -1.04 -3.86
C LYS A 28 -25.78 -0.64 -2.40
N THR A 29 -24.74 -0.12 -1.75
CA THR A 29 -24.84 0.34 -0.35
C THR A 29 -25.73 1.57 -0.22
N VAL A 30 -25.67 2.52 -1.17
CA VAL A 30 -26.57 3.69 -1.19
C VAL A 30 -28.03 3.25 -1.35
N ASN A 31 -28.31 2.40 -2.34
CA ASN A 31 -29.66 1.89 -2.59
C ASN A 31 -30.19 1.02 -1.43
N ALA A 32 -29.34 0.29 -0.72
CA ALA A 32 -29.72 -0.49 0.46
C ALA A 32 -30.00 0.41 1.68
N SER A 33 -29.22 1.47 1.88
CA SER A 33 -29.39 2.41 2.99
C SER A 33 -30.67 3.25 2.86
N GLU A 34 -31.10 3.57 1.63
CA GLU A 34 -32.39 4.23 1.37
C GLU A 34 -33.60 3.32 1.71
N ILE A 35 -33.44 2.01 1.58
CA ILE A 35 -34.47 1.00 1.92
C ILE A 35 -34.44 0.66 3.43
N ALA A 36 -33.29 0.80 4.10
CA ALA A 36 -33.06 0.39 5.48
C ALA A 36 -33.49 1.41 6.57
N ASN A 37 -34.10 2.54 6.20
CA ASN A 37 -34.70 3.51 7.14
C ASN A 37 -35.83 2.94 8.04
N HIS A 38 -36.04 1.63 8.07
CA HIS A 38 -37.02 0.93 8.91
C HIS A 38 -36.50 -0.25 9.75
N SER A 39 -35.18 -0.42 9.98
CA SER A 39 -34.75 -1.30 11.08
C SER A 39 -33.37 -0.95 11.63
N ALA A 40 -33.34 -0.68 12.94
CA ALA A 40 -32.15 -0.50 13.73
C ALA A 40 -31.24 -1.74 13.72
N GLY A 41 -29.93 -1.50 13.63
CA GLY A 41 -28.87 -2.40 14.07
C GLY A 41 -28.49 -3.53 13.10
N LYS A 42 -27.51 -3.26 12.23
CA LYS A 42 -26.61 -4.33 11.74
C LYS A 42 -25.15 -3.91 11.95
N PRO A 43 -24.36 -4.68 12.73
CA PRO A 43 -22.90 -4.59 12.73
C PRO A 43 -22.37 -5.22 11.42
N GLU A 44 -21.25 -4.71 10.90
CA GLU A 44 -20.57 -5.09 9.63
C GLU A 44 -21.04 -4.43 8.32
N GLU A 45 -21.46 -3.17 8.35
CA GLU A 45 -21.35 -2.35 7.14
C GLU A 45 -19.87 -1.95 6.96
N VAL A 46 -19.20 -2.63 6.02
CA VAL A 46 -17.89 -2.23 5.50
C VAL A 46 -17.93 -0.74 5.16
N ASP A 47 -16.99 0.04 5.68
CA ASP A 47 -16.94 1.49 5.47
C ASP A 47 -16.53 1.84 4.03
N ALA A 48 -17.50 1.72 3.12
CA ALA A 48 -17.35 2.05 1.71
C ALA A 48 -17.01 3.54 1.51
N ALA A 49 -17.41 4.41 2.43
CA ALA A 49 -17.05 5.82 2.39
C ALA A 49 -15.55 6.02 2.66
N PHE A 50 -14.99 5.27 3.62
CA PHE A 50 -13.55 5.26 3.89
C PHE A 50 -12.76 4.67 2.73
N ILE A 51 -13.20 3.55 2.13
CA ILE A 51 -12.56 2.99 0.92
C ILE A 51 -12.57 4.02 -0.21
N LYS A 52 -13.68 4.73 -0.42
CA LYS A 52 -13.77 5.80 -1.43
C LYS A 52 -12.84 6.98 -1.12
N LYS A 53 -12.66 7.32 0.17
CA LYS A 53 -11.69 8.33 0.59
C LYS A 53 -10.26 7.90 0.25
N LEU A 54 -9.89 6.65 0.54
CA LEU A 54 -8.57 6.10 0.19
C LEU A 54 -8.38 6.06 -1.33
N TRP A 55 -9.41 5.67 -2.09
CA TRP A 55 -9.40 5.71 -3.55
C TRP A 55 -9.05 7.10 -4.08
N VAL A 56 -9.72 8.12 -3.57
CA VAL A 56 -9.48 9.51 -3.98
C VAL A 56 -8.09 9.98 -3.57
N ALA A 57 -7.59 9.58 -2.40
CA ALA A 57 -6.22 9.90 -1.98
C ALA A 57 -5.16 9.25 -2.91
N ARG A 58 -5.44 8.03 -3.39
CA ARG A 58 -4.50 7.25 -4.21
C ARG A 58 -4.52 7.61 -5.69
N TYR A 59 -5.70 7.75 -6.29
CA TYR A 59 -5.88 7.90 -7.73
C TYR A 59 -6.57 9.21 -8.13
N GLY A 60 -7.16 9.93 -7.17
CA GLY A 60 -7.98 11.12 -7.43
C GLY A 60 -9.44 10.81 -7.75
N LYS A 61 -10.20 11.85 -8.10
CA LYS A 61 -11.65 11.76 -8.40
C LYS A 61 -11.99 11.28 -9.80
N ARG A 62 -10.99 11.17 -10.67
CA ARG A 62 -11.16 10.83 -12.09
C ARG A 62 -10.60 9.44 -12.36
N LYS A 63 -10.72 9.00 -13.61
CA LYS A 63 -10.10 7.78 -14.12
C LYS A 63 -8.63 7.68 -13.68
N PRO A 64 -8.19 6.56 -13.07
CA PRO A 64 -6.85 6.43 -12.52
C PRO A 64 -5.80 6.56 -13.64
N LYS A 65 -4.81 7.43 -13.42
CA LYS A 65 -3.66 7.61 -14.32
C LYS A 65 -2.33 7.34 -13.64
N THR A 66 -2.22 7.76 -12.39
CA THR A 66 -1.02 7.66 -11.56
C THR A 66 -1.40 7.13 -10.20
N ASP A 67 -0.55 6.28 -9.64
CA ASP A 67 -0.71 5.76 -8.29
C ASP A 67 0.10 6.61 -7.31
N ALA A 68 -0.57 7.51 -6.60
CA ALA A 68 0.09 8.40 -5.64
C ALA A 68 0.72 7.63 -4.49
N PHE A 69 0.12 6.51 -4.08
CA PHE A 69 0.63 5.71 -2.97
C PHE A 69 1.97 5.07 -3.35
N VAL A 70 2.08 4.50 -4.56
CA VAL A 70 3.37 4.04 -5.08
C VAL A 70 4.38 5.19 -5.15
N GLY A 71 3.95 6.40 -5.51
CA GLY A 71 4.78 7.61 -5.47
C GLY A 71 5.34 7.90 -4.08
N TYR A 72 4.52 7.83 -3.04
CA TYR A 72 4.95 7.97 -1.65
C TYR A 72 5.91 6.86 -1.19
N LEU A 73 5.67 5.61 -1.59
CA LEU A 73 6.61 4.51 -1.33
C LEU A 73 7.97 4.77 -1.98
N MET A 74 7.99 5.30 -3.21
CA MET A 74 9.23 5.69 -3.88
C MET A 74 9.94 6.85 -3.19
N GLN A 75 9.20 7.81 -2.60
CA GLN A 75 9.78 8.89 -1.81
C GLN A 75 10.48 8.35 -0.55
N LEU A 76 9.85 7.43 0.18
CA LEU A 76 10.47 6.78 1.35
C LEU A 76 11.73 6.00 0.96
N LYS A 77 11.69 5.27 -0.16
CA LYS A 77 12.87 4.59 -0.70
C LYS A 77 14.01 5.57 -0.96
N TYR A 78 13.72 6.71 -1.60
CA TYR A 78 14.71 7.75 -1.86
C TYR A 78 15.29 8.35 -0.58
N ILE A 79 14.45 8.58 0.44
CA ILE A 79 14.91 9.04 1.76
C ILE A 79 15.92 8.05 2.36
N ALA A 80 15.60 6.75 2.35
CA ALA A 80 16.50 5.72 2.87
C ALA A 80 17.82 5.61 2.09
N GLU A 81 17.77 5.75 0.76
CA GLU A 81 18.96 5.62 -0.11
C GLU A 81 19.85 6.87 -0.12
N SER A 82 19.31 8.04 0.23
CA SER A 82 20.04 9.33 0.23
C SER A 82 20.87 9.61 1.50
N GLY A 83 21.08 8.60 2.35
CA GLY A 83 21.93 8.67 3.56
C GLY A 83 21.32 9.44 4.74
N ALA A 84 22.04 9.53 5.86
CA ALA A 84 21.52 10.06 7.13
C ALA A 84 21.40 11.60 7.21
N ASN A 85 22.04 12.35 6.30
CA ASN A 85 22.03 13.80 6.37
C ASN A 85 20.65 14.37 6.02
N ASP A 86 19.98 15.01 6.97
CA ASP A 86 18.73 15.76 6.75
C ASP A 86 18.98 17.27 6.79
N ILE A 87 19.48 17.81 5.67
CA ILE A 87 19.80 19.24 5.56
C ILE A 87 18.50 20.05 5.65
N GLY A 88 18.35 20.81 6.74
CA GLY A 88 17.22 21.70 6.95
C GLY A 88 15.88 21.00 7.22
N GLY A 89 15.88 19.74 7.65
CA GLY A 89 14.66 19.01 8.02
C GLY A 89 13.76 18.60 6.85
N GLN A 90 14.29 18.63 5.61
CA GLN A 90 13.53 18.37 4.40
C GLN A 90 13.03 16.92 4.34
N LYS A 91 13.85 15.94 4.76
CA LYS A 91 13.46 14.53 4.78
C LYS A 91 12.33 14.29 5.77
N ARG A 92 12.42 14.90 6.95
CA ARG A 92 11.34 14.83 7.94
C ARG A 92 10.05 15.47 7.42
N LYS A 93 10.13 16.61 6.75
CA LYS A 93 8.95 17.25 6.13
C LYS A 93 8.29 16.34 5.09
N GLN A 94 9.09 15.76 4.18
CA GLN A 94 8.61 14.82 3.17
C GLN A 94 7.99 13.56 3.79
N ALA A 95 8.56 13.07 4.89
CA ALA A 95 8.01 11.93 5.61
C ALA A 95 6.64 12.23 6.23
N VAL A 96 6.46 13.39 6.84
CA VAL A 96 5.17 13.83 7.38
C VAL A 96 4.13 13.99 6.26
N GLU A 97 4.53 14.57 5.13
CA GLU A 97 3.69 14.65 3.93
C GLU A 97 3.31 13.25 3.42
N THR A 98 4.24 12.29 3.48
CA THR A 98 4.00 10.89 3.11
C THR A 98 3.01 10.21 4.05
N VAL A 99 3.18 10.35 5.37
CA VAL A 99 2.23 9.80 6.37
C VAL A 99 0.82 10.35 6.12
N SER A 100 0.70 11.65 5.87
CA SER A 100 -0.57 12.29 5.56
C SER A 100 -1.18 11.78 4.25
N GLY A 101 -0.37 11.73 3.18
CA GLY A 101 -0.80 11.29 1.86
C GLY A 101 -1.23 9.81 1.79
N LEU A 102 -0.57 8.95 2.57
CA LEU A 102 -0.93 7.54 2.75
C LEU A 102 -2.10 7.33 3.73
N CYS A 103 -2.67 8.41 4.29
CA CYS A 103 -3.74 8.36 5.29
C CYS A 103 -3.36 7.62 6.59
N LEU A 104 -2.06 7.57 6.92
CA LEU A 104 -1.52 6.86 8.09
C LEU A 104 -1.55 7.70 9.37
N PHE A 105 -1.86 8.99 9.28
CA PHE A 105 -1.96 9.85 10.46
C PHE A 105 -3.03 9.33 11.43
N ASP A 106 -2.62 9.13 12.69
CA ASP A 106 -3.44 8.56 13.77
C ASP A 106 -4.12 7.23 13.38
N ALA A 107 -3.48 6.41 12.55
CA ALA A 107 -4.02 5.14 12.10
C ALA A 107 -4.38 4.20 13.28
N ASP A 108 -3.59 4.21 14.34
CA ASP A 108 -3.78 3.42 15.56
C ASP A 108 -5.03 3.84 16.38
N LYS A 109 -5.53 5.06 16.18
CA LYS A 109 -6.71 5.61 16.86
C LYS A 109 -8.00 5.42 16.08
N ARG A 110 -7.94 4.91 14.84
CA ARG A 110 -9.11 4.65 14.01
C ARG A 110 -9.91 3.44 14.53
N PRO A 111 -11.20 3.30 14.18
CA PRO A 111 -11.93 2.06 14.40
C PRO A 111 -11.21 0.86 13.77
N GLU A 112 -11.26 -0.31 14.41
CA GLU A 112 -10.59 -1.54 13.95
C GLU A 112 -10.92 -1.89 12.49
N ALA A 113 -12.18 -1.71 12.09
CA ALA A 113 -12.61 -1.92 10.71
C ALA A 113 -11.90 -0.98 9.70
N GLU A 114 -11.69 0.30 10.06
CA GLU A 114 -10.92 1.23 9.23
C GLU A 114 -9.43 0.86 9.21
N GLN A 115 -8.88 0.38 10.32
CA GLN A 115 -7.48 -0.05 10.38
C GLN A 115 -7.24 -1.24 9.45
N GLU A 116 -8.14 -2.22 9.41
CA GLU A 116 -8.07 -3.37 8.49
C GLU A 116 -8.22 -2.95 7.02
N ILE A 117 -9.10 -1.99 6.72
CA ILE A 117 -9.23 -1.40 5.39
C ILE A 117 -7.92 -0.70 4.99
N LEU A 118 -7.32 0.09 5.89
CA LEU A 118 -6.07 0.79 5.65
C LEU A 118 -4.90 -0.19 5.46
N LEU A 119 -4.84 -1.25 6.26
CA LEU A 119 -3.84 -2.33 6.13
C LEU A 119 -3.97 -3.02 4.77
N SER A 120 -5.19 -3.30 4.33
CA SER A 120 -5.47 -3.91 3.03
C SER A 120 -5.08 -2.98 1.87
N GLU A 121 -5.37 -1.68 1.96
CA GLU A 121 -4.98 -0.70 0.95
C GLU A 121 -3.45 -0.53 0.85
N MET A 122 -2.76 -0.47 2.00
CA MET A 122 -1.30 -0.41 2.05
C MET A 122 -0.66 -1.70 1.52
N THR A 123 -1.23 -2.86 1.85
CA THR A 123 -0.78 -4.16 1.33
C THR A 123 -0.90 -4.20 -0.19
N HIS A 124 -2.04 -3.75 -0.72
CA HIS A 124 -2.26 -3.62 -2.16
C HIS A 124 -1.29 -2.60 -2.81
N ALA A 125 -0.97 -1.50 -2.14
CA ALA A 125 0.04 -0.54 -2.62
C ALA A 125 1.44 -1.17 -2.72
N PHE A 126 1.86 -1.96 -1.73
CA PHE A 126 3.12 -2.70 -1.80
C PHE A 126 3.11 -3.77 -2.88
N ARG A 127 2.02 -4.53 -3.05
CA ARG A 127 1.87 -5.47 -4.17
C ARG A 127 2.05 -4.76 -5.51
N LYS A 128 1.46 -3.57 -5.67
CA LYS A 128 1.64 -2.78 -6.90
C LYS A 128 3.07 -2.28 -7.07
N PHE A 129 3.71 -1.85 -5.99
CA PHE A 129 5.13 -1.49 -6.01
C PHE A 129 6.01 -2.68 -6.45
N ILE A 130 5.74 -3.89 -5.96
CA ILE A 130 6.48 -5.10 -6.34
C ILE A 130 6.26 -5.41 -7.83
N ASP A 131 5.01 -5.44 -8.30
CA ASP A 131 4.65 -5.67 -9.71
C ASP A 131 5.38 -4.70 -10.65
N VAL A 132 5.31 -3.39 -10.36
CA VAL A 132 6.00 -2.36 -11.16
C VAL A 132 7.52 -2.52 -11.08
N SER A 133 8.07 -2.84 -9.92
CA SER A 133 9.51 -3.02 -9.73
C SER A 133 10.04 -4.22 -10.52
N ARG A 134 9.37 -5.37 -10.44
CA ARG A 134 9.74 -6.61 -11.16
C ARG A 134 9.75 -6.41 -12.68
N ASN A 135 8.80 -5.64 -13.20
CA ASN A 135 8.70 -5.34 -14.63
C ASN A 135 9.64 -4.21 -15.08
N GLY A 136 10.32 -3.53 -14.15
CA GLY A 136 11.24 -2.45 -14.42
C GLY A 136 12.57 -2.93 -15.05
N ARG A 137 13.21 -2.05 -15.82
CA ARG A 137 14.49 -2.35 -16.52
C ARG A 137 15.58 -2.90 -15.60
N GLY A 138 15.61 -2.51 -14.32
CA GLY A 138 16.58 -3.00 -13.35
C GLY A 138 16.43 -4.48 -12.95
N PHE A 139 15.36 -5.15 -13.38
CA PHE A 139 15.08 -6.57 -13.13
C PHE A 139 14.95 -7.37 -14.44
N THR A 140 14.51 -6.72 -15.53
CA THR A 140 14.26 -7.36 -16.83
C THR A 140 15.40 -7.23 -17.83
N SER A 141 16.37 -6.32 -17.61
CA SER A 141 17.47 -6.12 -18.55
C SER A 141 18.58 -7.17 -18.41
N ILE A 142 19.06 -7.65 -19.56
CA ILE A 142 20.33 -8.37 -19.69
C ILE A 142 21.44 -7.35 -19.45
N VAL A 143 21.77 -7.11 -18.19
CA VAL A 143 22.89 -6.23 -17.83
C VAL A 143 24.17 -6.97 -18.17
N PHE A 144 24.84 -6.55 -19.26
CA PHE A 144 26.19 -7.00 -19.64
C PHE A 144 26.42 -8.53 -19.67
N GLY A 145 25.59 -9.27 -20.42
CA GLY A 145 25.85 -10.69 -20.69
C GLY A 145 25.60 -11.66 -19.53
N MET A 146 25.07 -11.19 -18.39
CA MET A 146 24.81 -12.01 -17.19
C MET A 146 23.36 -12.56 -17.10
N GLY A 147 22.58 -12.49 -18.17
CA GLY A 147 21.19 -12.99 -18.17
C GLY A 147 20.24 -12.19 -17.27
N GLN A 148 18.98 -12.64 -17.17
CA GLN A 148 18.02 -12.10 -16.21
C GLN A 148 18.35 -12.60 -14.79
N LEU A 149 17.99 -11.82 -13.76
CA LEU A 149 18.14 -12.26 -12.38
C LEU A 149 17.33 -13.54 -12.12
N SER A 150 17.87 -14.44 -11.30
CA SER A 150 17.10 -15.59 -10.79
C SER A 150 15.93 -15.10 -9.93
N ASP A 151 14.89 -15.94 -9.79
CA ASP A 151 13.74 -15.62 -8.93
C ASP A 151 14.15 -15.31 -7.49
N GLU A 152 15.21 -15.94 -6.99
CA GLU A 152 15.77 -15.63 -5.67
C GLU A 152 16.46 -14.26 -5.66
N GLY A 153 17.25 -13.94 -6.70
CA GLY A 153 17.89 -12.64 -6.84
C GLY A 153 16.88 -11.49 -6.96
N VAL A 154 15.79 -11.70 -7.71
CA VAL A 154 14.66 -10.77 -7.78
C VAL A 154 14.04 -10.59 -6.40
N ALA A 155 13.73 -11.67 -5.68
CA ALA A 155 13.14 -11.60 -4.36
C ALA A 155 14.03 -10.86 -3.34
N LYS A 156 15.34 -11.11 -3.33
CA LYS A 156 16.30 -10.40 -2.46
C LYS A 156 16.34 -8.91 -2.75
N LYS A 157 16.38 -8.52 -4.02
CA LYS A 157 16.43 -7.11 -4.43
C LYS A 157 15.12 -6.38 -4.12
N ILE A 158 13.97 -7.02 -4.31
CA ILE A 158 12.66 -6.49 -3.87
C ILE A 158 12.62 -6.37 -2.35
N ALA A 159 13.07 -7.39 -1.61
CA ALA A 159 13.14 -7.35 -0.15
C ALA A 159 14.00 -6.18 0.34
N GLU A 160 15.13 -5.89 -0.31
CA GLU A 160 15.97 -4.74 0.00
C GLU A 160 15.23 -3.41 -0.19
N GLN A 161 14.52 -3.24 -1.31
CA GLN A 161 13.74 -2.03 -1.57
C GLN A 161 12.59 -1.86 -0.56
N ILE A 162 11.87 -2.94 -0.25
CA ILE A 162 10.81 -2.92 0.77
C ILE A 162 11.39 -2.63 2.15
N SER A 163 12.56 -3.20 2.49
CA SER A 163 13.21 -2.94 3.77
C SER A 163 13.60 -1.48 3.92
N ALA A 164 14.11 -0.87 2.84
CA ALA A 164 14.42 0.55 2.81
C ALA A 164 13.18 1.42 3.09
N ILE A 165 12.05 1.08 2.47
CA ILE A 165 10.77 1.82 2.59
C ILE A 165 10.14 1.65 3.97
N ALA A 166 10.01 0.40 4.44
CA ALA A 166 9.22 0.06 5.62
C ALA A 166 10.01 0.16 6.92
N PHE A 167 11.33 -0.07 6.91
CA PHE A 167 12.12 -0.14 8.14
C PHE A 167 13.20 0.94 8.17
N THR A 168 14.02 1.06 7.13
CA THR A 168 15.15 2.01 7.14
C THR A 168 14.70 3.46 7.16
N ALA A 169 13.79 3.89 6.28
CA ALA A 169 13.33 5.28 6.26
C ALA A 169 12.63 5.66 7.59
N PRO A 170 11.65 4.88 8.11
CA PRO A 170 11.01 5.21 9.38
C PRO A 170 11.99 5.28 10.55
N HIS A 171 12.98 4.39 10.60
CA HIS A 171 14.00 4.40 11.64
C HIS A 171 14.89 5.63 11.57
N MET A 172 15.38 5.99 10.38
CA MET A 172 16.20 7.19 10.16
C MET A 172 15.48 8.48 10.53
N LEU A 173 14.15 8.47 10.49
CA LEU A 173 13.29 9.62 10.76
C LEU A 173 12.76 9.65 12.20
N HIS A 174 12.98 8.57 12.98
CA HIS A 174 12.37 8.35 14.29
C HIS A 174 10.84 8.41 14.26
N MET A 175 10.24 7.79 13.24
CA MET A 175 8.79 7.77 12.98
C MET A 175 8.22 6.35 12.93
N GLU A 176 8.86 5.39 13.61
CA GLU A 176 8.48 3.98 13.53
C GLU A 176 7.02 3.74 13.96
N LYS A 177 6.51 4.53 14.91
CA LYS A 177 5.12 4.42 15.37
C LYS A 177 4.13 4.87 14.31
N GLU A 178 4.40 5.99 13.65
CA GLU A 178 3.57 6.55 12.59
C GLU A 178 3.54 5.64 11.34
N PHE A 179 4.57 4.82 11.15
CA PHE A 179 4.69 3.88 10.04
C PHE A 179 4.36 2.43 10.42
N ALA A 180 3.91 2.13 11.64
CA ALA A 180 3.69 0.76 12.11
C ALA A 180 2.73 -0.05 11.21
N LEU A 181 1.63 0.57 10.76
CA LEU A 181 0.68 -0.08 9.84
C LEU A 181 1.31 -0.32 8.46
N LEU A 182 2.11 0.62 7.96
CA LEU A 182 2.85 0.46 6.70
C LEU A 182 3.86 -0.69 6.79
N GLN A 183 4.52 -0.86 7.94
CA GLN A 183 5.44 -1.95 8.22
C GLN A 183 4.75 -3.32 8.19
N GLU A 184 3.56 -3.43 8.78
CA GLU A 184 2.79 -4.67 8.72
C GLU A 184 2.34 -4.98 7.28
N ALA A 185 1.83 -3.97 6.56
CA ALA A 185 1.43 -4.09 5.16
C ALA A 185 2.59 -4.58 4.27
N ALA A 186 3.79 -4.04 4.48
CA ALA A 186 4.99 -4.44 3.76
C ALA A 186 5.33 -5.93 3.96
N LYS A 187 5.28 -6.41 5.21
CA LYS A 187 5.52 -7.82 5.54
C LYS A 187 4.45 -8.72 4.91
N ARG A 188 3.18 -8.32 4.98
CA ARG A 188 2.06 -9.07 4.41
C ARG A 188 2.18 -9.20 2.90
N ALA A 189 2.36 -8.08 2.20
CA ALA A 189 2.53 -8.06 0.74
C ALA A 189 3.72 -8.91 0.28
N PHE A 190 4.85 -8.84 1.00
CA PHE A 190 6.03 -9.62 0.65
C PHE A 190 5.84 -11.12 0.92
N ARG A 191 5.16 -11.51 2.01
CA ARG A 191 4.81 -12.91 2.29
C ARG A 191 3.88 -13.50 1.23
N GLU A 192 2.89 -12.73 0.81
CA GLU A 192 1.93 -13.12 -0.23
C GLU A 192 2.63 -13.35 -1.57
N GLU A 193 3.54 -12.45 -1.96
CA GLU A 193 4.26 -12.54 -3.24
C GLU A 193 5.41 -13.55 -3.22
N TYR A 194 6.11 -13.69 -2.08
CA TYR A 194 7.27 -14.55 -1.91
C TYR A 194 7.13 -15.44 -0.65
N PRO A 195 6.33 -16.50 -0.72
CA PRO A 195 6.13 -17.41 0.40
C PRO A 195 7.44 -17.96 0.96
N ASN A 196 7.55 -18.07 2.29
CA ASN A 196 8.72 -18.56 3.04
C ASN A 196 10.01 -17.72 2.89
N ARG A 197 9.96 -16.55 2.24
CA ARG A 197 11.14 -15.69 2.02
C ARG A 197 11.19 -14.45 2.90
N GLU A 198 10.29 -14.29 3.86
CA GLU A 198 10.23 -13.11 4.74
C GLU A 198 11.57 -12.80 5.46
N HIS A 199 12.41 -13.82 5.67
CA HIS A 199 13.77 -13.67 6.21
C HIS A 199 14.71 -12.81 5.35
N PHE A 200 14.36 -12.51 4.10
CA PHE A 200 15.08 -11.53 3.28
C PHE A 200 14.80 -10.08 3.67
N LEU A 201 13.70 -9.80 4.38
CA LEU A 201 13.41 -8.47 4.89
C LEU A 201 14.36 -8.13 6.05
N LYS A 202 15.08 -7.02 5.92
CA LYS A 202 15.96 -6.46 6.95
C LYS A 202 15.13 -5.59 7.88
N LYS A 203 14.54 -6.21 8.90
CA LYS A 203 13.81 -5.54 9.98
C LYS A 203 14.86 -4.96 10.94
N LEU A 204 14.79 -3.65 11.19
CA LEU A 204 15.68 -2.96 12.13
C LEU A 204 15.20 -3.14 13.57
#